data_AF-A0AA38Y7T2-F1
#
_entry.id   AF-A0AA38Y7T2-F1
#
_cell.length_a   1.000
_cell.length_b   1.000
_cell.length_c   1.000
_cell.angle_alpha   90.00
_cell.angle_beta   90.00
_cell.angle_gamma   90.00
#
_symmetry.space_group_name_H-M   'P 1'
#
loop_
_entity.id
_entity.type
_entity.pdbx_description
1 polymer ?
#
loop_
_entity_poly.entity_id
_entity_poly.type
_entity_poly.pdbx_seq_one_letter_code
_entity_poly.pdbx_strand_id
1 'polypeptide(L)'
;MHRARSVELSNDELVEIRAAQRTFEGAYIRTSLSQFSFALVVLKIFTSEFYSIGALFAVYGAGVLLVSAYRRQQGNKQFFKEVGDDGLGRKRFRTSGNVVVVLTALSVAAYITLLVLTLRLRN
;
A
#
# COMPACT_ATOMS: atom_id res chain seq x y z
N MET A 1 15.89 -29.55 -7.99
CA MET A 1 15.16 -29.09 -6.78
C MET A 1 16.06 -28.79 -5.54
N HIS A 2 17.25 -28.17 -5.69
CA HIS A 2 18.12 -27.86 -4.54
C HIS A 2 18.20 -26.35 -4.17
N ARG A 3 17.85 -25.44 -5.08
CA ARG A 3 17.96 -23.98 -4.89
C ARG A 3 16.74 -23.28 -4.30
N ALA A 4 15.58 -23.93 -4.29
CA ALA A 4 14.37 -23.41 -3.63
C ALA A 4 14.51 -23.29 -2.09
N ARG A 5 15.62 -23.78 -1.52
CA ARG A 5 15.96 -23.72 -0.09
C ARG A 5 17.28 -22.99 0.21
N SER A 6 18.04 -22.54 -0.78
CA SER A 6 19.28 -21.80 -0.51
C SER A 6 18.95 -20.33 -0.30
N VAL A 7 18.84 -19.95 0.96
CA VAL A 7 18.59 -18.60 1.51
C VAL A 7 19.86 -17.75 1.41
N GLU A 8 20.52 -17.73 0.25
CA GLU A 8 21.68 -16.87 0.01
C GLU A 8 21.36 -15.94 -1.15
N LEU A 9 20.69 -14.83 -0.80
CA LEU A 9 20.50 -13.69 -1.69
C LEU A 9 21.87 -13.05 -1.96
N SER A 10 22.15 -12.71 -3.21
CA SER A 10 23.32 -11.89 -3.54
C SER A 10 23.20 -10.51 -2.87
N ASN A 11 24.33 -9.87 -2.59
CA ASN A 11 24.35 -8.50 -2.04
C ASN A 11 23.55 -7.51 -2.93
N ASP A 12 23.59 -7.67 -4.25
CA ASP A 12 22.84 -6.83 -5.18
C ASP A 12 21.32 -7.02 -5.05
N GLU A 13 20.86 -8.26 -4.85
CA GLU A 13 19.45 -8.59 -4.65
C GLU A 13 18.94 -8.04 -3.31
N LEU A 14 19.77 -8.09 -2.26
CA LEU A 14 19.47 -7.50 -0.96
C LEU A 14 19.30 -5.97 -1.06
N VAL A 15 20.10 -5.31 -1.89
CA VAL A 15 19.97 -3.86 -2.16
C VAL A 15 18.67 -3.56 -2.89
N GLU A 16 18.30 -4.34 -3.92
CA GLU A 16 17.04 -4.17 -4.67
C GLU A 16 15.81 -4.36 -3.77
N ILE A 17 15.78 -5.42 -2.95
CA ILE A 17 14.69 -5.68 -2.00
C ILE A 17 14.58 -4.53 -0.99
N ARG A 18 15.70 -4.07 -0.43
CA ARG A 18 15.72 -2.95 0.52
C ARG A 18 15.23 -1.66 -0.12
N ALA A 19 15.65 -1.38 -1.36
CA ALA A 19 15.21 -0.20 -2.09
C ALA A 19 13.69 -0.24 -2.32
N ALA A 20 13.14 -1.39 -2.74
CA ALA A 20 11.71 -1.58 -2.93
C ALA A 20 10.92 -1.44 -1.61
N GLN A 21 11.45 -1.97 -0.50
CA GLN A 21 10.85 -1.85 0.83
C GLN A 21 10.82 -0.40 1.33
N ARG A 22 11.90 0.37 1.11
CA ARG A 22 11.98 1.78 1.53
C ARG A 22 11.06 2.70 0.73
N THR A 23 10.86 2.40 -0.56
CA THR A 23 10.14 3.27 -1.50
C THR A 23 8.67 2.87 -1.64
N PHE A 24 8.38 1.69 -2.19
CA PHE A 24 7.02 1.28 -2.51
C PHE A 24 6.29 0.73 -1.29
N GLU A 25 6.80 -0.37 -0.69
CA GLU A 25 6.09 -1.00 0.43
C GLU A 25 6.00 -0.07 1.64
N GLY A 26 7.09 0.62 1.96
CA GLY A 26 7.17 1.57 3.06
C GLY A 26 6.24 2.77 2.88
N ALA A 27 6.04 3.26 1.66
CA ALA A 27 5.09 4.35 1.40
C ALA A 27 3.65 3.92 1.65
N TYR A 28 3.25 2.73 1.21
CA TYR A 28 1.88 2.24 1.41
C TYR A 28 1.56 1.99 2.89
N ILE A 29 2.48 1.35 3.62
CA ILE A 29 2.29 1.08 5.05
C ILE A 29 2.25 2.39 5.85
N ARG A 30 3.20 3.31 5.63
CA ARG A 30 3.18 4.60 6.35
C ARG A 30 1.93 5.41 6.07
N THR A 31 1.45 5.40 4.82
CA THR A 31 0.21 6.10 4.45
C THR A 31 -0.98 5.48 5.18
N SER A 32 -1.14 4.16 5.13
CA SER A 32 -2.23 3.49 5.84
C SER A 32 -2.21 3.78 7.35
N LEU A 33 -1.03 3.70 7.97
CA LEU A 33 -0.86 3.98 9.39
C LEU A 33 -1.23 5.43 9.73
N SER A 34 -0.80 6.42 8.92
CA SER A 34 -1.16 7.81 9.15
C SER A 34 -2.67 8.06 9.00
N GLN A 35 -3.34 7.41 8.04
CA GLN A 35 -4.79 7.48 7.90
C GLN A 35 -5.51 6.89 9.13
N PHE A 36 -5.07 5.73 9.64
CA PHE A 36 -5.65 5.15 10.84
C PHE A 36 -5.40 6.00 12.09
N SER A 37 -4.19 6.54 12.26
CA SER A 37 -3.90 7.45 13.36
C SER A 37 -4.80 8.68 13.32
N PHE A 38 -4.98 9.29 12.15
CA PHE A 38 -5.87 10.43 11.99
C PHE A 38 -7.35 10.05 12.26
N ALA A 39 -7.80 8.90 11.76
CA ALA A 39 -9.14 8.40 12.04
C ALA A 39 -9.40 8.23 13.55
N LEU A 40 -8.46 7.63 14.28
CA LEU A 40 -8.56 7.47 15.73
C LEU A 40 -8.60 8.82 16.46
N VAL A 41 -7.77 9.77 16.04
CA VAL A 41 -7.80 11.15 16.59
C VAL A 41 -9.17 11.78 16.38
N VAL A 42 -9.73 11.70 15.16
CA VAL A 42 -11.06 12.26 14.86
C VAL A 42 -12.14 11.58 15.68
N LEU A 43 -12.18 10.25 15.70
CA LEU A 43 -13.18 9.48 16.42
C LEU A 43 -13.09 9.66 17.94
N LYS A 44 -11.90 9.90 18.48
CA LYS A 44 -11.68 9.97 19.94
C LYS A 44 -11.79 11.38 20.52
N ILE A 45 -11.40 12.41 19.77
CA ILE A 45 -11.29 13.79 20.27
C ILE A 45 -12.49 14.65 19.85
N PHE A 46 -13.04 14.47 18.66
CA PHE A 46 -14.07 15.36 18.12
C PHE A 46 -15.50 14.93 18.49
N THR A 47 -16.45 15.86 18.32
CA THR A 47 -17.88 15.62 18.51
C THR A 47 -18.43 14.61 17.51
N SER A 48 -19.60 14.04 17.81
CA SER A 48 -20.25 12.99 17.01
C SER A 48 -20.50 13.40 15.55
N GLU A 49 -20.63 14.70 15.28
CA GLU A 49 -20.79 15.27 13.95
C GLU A 49 -19.62 14.92 13.01
N PHE A 50 -18.41 14.76 13.55
CA PHE A 50 -17.20 14.45 12.78
C PHE A 50 -16.92 12.94 12.63
N TYR A 51 -17.76 12.07 13.21
CA TYR A 51 -17.51 10.61 13.17
C TYR A 51 -17.52 10.06 11.76
N SER A 52 -18.34 10.63 10.86
CA SER A 52 -18.36 10.25 9.44
C SER A 52 -17.02 10.54 8.76
N ILE A 53 -16.33 11.62 9.15
CA ILE A 53 -14.98 11.94 8.66
C ILE A 53 -13.98 10.92 9.21
N GLY A 54 -14.01 10.65 10.53
CA GLY A 54 -13.15 9.63 11.13
C GLY A 54 -13.31 8.25 10.47
N ALA A 55 -14.55 7.83 10.22
CA ALA A 55 -14.87 6.58 9.53
C ALA A 55 -14.35 6.56 8.08
N LEU A 56 -14.48 7.68 7.35
CA LEU A 56 -13.93 7.83 6.00
C LEU A 56 -12.40 7.59 6.00
N PHE A 57 -11.68 8.21 6.93
CA PHE A 57 -10.24 8.04 7.06
C PHE A 57 -9.84 6.61 7.47
N ALA A 58 -10.65 5.93 8.29
CA ALA A 58 -10.44 4.51 8.62
C ALA A 58 -10.62 3.60 7.39
N VAL A 59 -11.69 3.79 6.63
CA VAL A 59 -11.95 3.04 5.38
C VAL A 59 -10.87 3.32 4.34
N TYR A 60 -10.45 4.58 4.20
CA TYR A 60 -9.37 4.98 3.31
C TYR A 60 -8.05 4.29 3.69
N GLY A 61 -7.67 4.33 4.98
CA GLY A 61 -6.51 3.64 5.52
C GLY A 61 -6.55 2.13 5.30
N ALA A 62 -7.70 1.50 5.47
CA ALA A 62 -7.90 0.07 5.20
C ALA A 62 -7.78 -0.25 3.70
N GLY A 63 -8.33 0.58 2.83
CA GLY A 63 -8.18 0.46 1.39
C GLY A 63 -6.72 0.49 0.95
N VAL A 64 -5.94 1.46 1.44
CA VAL A 64 -4.49 1.54 1.17
C VAL A 64 -3.75 0.32 1.74
N LEU A 65 -4.14 -0.18 2.92
CA LEU A 65 -3.55 -1.38 3.51
C LEU A 65 -3.80 -2.63 2.67
N LEU A 66 -5.02 -2.80 2.16
CA LEU A 66 -5.38 -3.92 1.29
C LEU A 66 -4.58 -3.90 0.00
N VAL A 67 -4.44 -2.72 -0.62
CA VAL A 67 -3.60 -2.54 -1.81
C VAL A 67 -2.14 -2.87 -1.51
N SER A 68 -1.63 -2.44 -0.34
CA SER A 68 -0.28 -2.77 0.14
C SER A 68 -0.09 -4.28 0.28
N ALA A 69 -1.01 -4.95 0.96
CA ALA A 69 -0.96 -6.39 1.19
C ALA A 69 -1.02 -7.18 -0.12
N TYR A 70 -1.93 -6.79 -1.03
CA TYR A 70 -2.05 -7.39 -2.34
C TYR A 70 -0.76 -7.23 -3.16
N ARG A 71 -0.19 -6.03 -3.14
CA ARG A 71 1.06 -5.76 -3.85
C ARG A 71 2.24 -6.51 -3.24
N ARG A 72 2.32 -6.64 -1.92
CA ARG A 72 3.33 -7.46 -1.25
C ARG A 72 3.23 -8.92 -1.68
N GLN A 73 2.01 -9.46 -1.78
CA GLN A 73 1.79 -10.83 -2.29
C GLN A 73 2.21 -10.97 -3.76
N GLN A 74 1.90 -9.99 -4.62
CA GLN A 74 2.33 -9.98 -6.02
C GLN A 74 3.85 -9.89 -6.17
N GLY A 75 4.49 -8.98 -5.43
CA GLY A 75 5.95 -8.80 -5.45
C GLY A 75 6.68 -10.06 -5.00
N ASN A 76 6.20 -10.70 -3.93
CA ASN A 76 6.74 -11.97 -3.45
C ASN A 76 6.64 -13.07 -4.52
N LYS A 77 5.46 -13.24 -5.15
CA LYS A 77 5.26 -14.24 -6.21
C LYS A 77 6.05 -13.96 -7.49
N GLN A 78 6.25 -12.69 -7.85
CA GLN A 78 7.00 -12.30 -9.04
C GLN A 78 8.50 -12.53 -8.82
N PHE A 79 9.04 -12.16 -7.66
CA PHE A 79 10.43 -12.39 -7.28
C PHE A 79 10.81 -13.88 -7.38
N PHE A 80 9.95 -14.78 -6.90
CA PHE A 80 10.21 -16.23 -6.99
C PHE A 80 9.98 -16.85 -8.37
N LYS A 81 9.16 -16.24 -9.25
CA LYS A 81 8.92 -16.72 -10.63
C LYS A 81 9.99 -16.25 -11.63
N GLU A 82 10.62 -15.11 -11.35
CA GLU A 82 11.66 -14.51 -12.19
C GLU A 82 13.00 -15.25 -12.07
N VAL A 83 13.17 -16.00 -10.97
CA VAL A 83 14.19 -17.04 -10.81
C VAL A 83 13.71 -18.31 -11.53
N GLY A 84 13.96 -18.41 -12.84
CA GLY A 84 13.66 -19.62 -13.62
C GLY A 84 14.47 -20.85 -13.16
N ASP A 85 13.96 -22.05 -13.43
CA ASP A 85 14.58 -23.37 -13.12
C ASP A 85 16.00 -23.52 -13.73
N ASP A 86 16.26 -22.72 -14.76
CA ASP A 86 17.45 -22.59 -15.59
C ASP A 86 18.46 -21.54 -15.09
N GLY A 87 18.20 -20.85 -13.98
CA GLY A 87 19.16 -19.94 -13.32
C GLY A 87 19.47 -18.63 -14.06
N LEU A 88 18.89 -18.42 -15.24
CA LEU A 88 18.98 -17.19 -16.02
C LEU A 88 17.81 -16.26 -15.66
N GLY A 89 18.05 -15.33 -14.73
CA GLY A 89 17.06 -14.35 -14.28
C GLY A 89 16.68 -13.37 -15.39
N ARG A 90 15.57 -13.63 -16.10
CA ARG A 90 14.99 -12.65 -17.02
C ARG A 90 14.23 -11.59 -16.22
N LYS A 91 14.94 -10.55 -15.79
CA LYS A 91 14.36 -9.38 -15.11
C LYS A 91 13.40 -8.60 -16.04
N ARG A 92 12.13 -8.99 -16.10
CA ARG A 92 11.05 -8.21 -16.70
C ARG A 92 10.42 -7.32 -15.63
N PHE A 93 11.02 -6.15 -15.46
CA PHE A 93 10.45 -5.06 -14.67
C PHE A 93 9.04 -4.72 -15.15
N ARG A 94 8.03 -5.17 -14.41
CA ARG A 94 6.64 -4.74 -14.61
C ARG A 94 6.42 -3.49 -13.76
N THR A 95 6.15 -2.37 -14.42
CA THR A 95 5.94 -1.10 -13.73
C THR A 95 4.68 -1.13 -12.87
N SER A 96 4.66 -0.25 -11.87
CA SER A 96 3.65 -0.16 -10.80
C SER A 96 2.26 0.30 -11.25
N GLY A 97 2.02 0.48 -12.56
CA GLY A 97 0.93 1.30 -13.11
C GLY A 97 -0.44 0.97 -12.54
N ASN A 98 -0.83 -0.30 -12.51
CA ASN A 98 -2.15 -0.72 -12.02
C ASN A 98 -2.40 -0.31 -10.57
N VAL A 99 -1.38 -0.43 -9.71
CA VAL A 99 -1.50 -0.05 -8.30
C VAL A 99 -1.60 1.46 -8.15
N VAL A 100 -0.86 2.22 -8.97
CA VAL A 100 -0.97 3.69 -8.99
C VAL A 100 -2.39 4.10 -9.35
N VAL A 101 -2.97 3.52 -10.40
CA VAL A 101 -4.35 3.82 -10.83
C VAL A 101 -5.35 3.53 -9.71
N VAL A 102 -5.25 2.37 -9.06
CA VAL A 102 -6.13 2.00 -7.93
C VAL A 102 -5.98 2.99 -6.78
N LEU A 103 -4.75 3.35 -6.40
CA LEU A 103 -4.52 4.32 -5.32
C LEU A 103 -5.06 5.70 -5.68
N THR A 104 -4.85 6.18 -6.91
CA THR A 104 -5.39 7.46 -7.37
C THR A 104 -6.91 7.49 -7.33
N ALA A 105 -7.58 6.45 -7.83
CA ALA A 105 -9.04 6.36 -7.78
C ALA A 105 -9.55 6.37 -6.34
N LEU A 106 -8.89 5.62 -5.46
CA LEU A 106 -9.21 5.52 -4.04
C LEU A 106 -9.01 6.86 -3.32
N SER A 107 -7.92 7.59 -3.61
CA SER A 107 -7.67 8.94 -3.07
C SER A 107 -8.70 9.96 -3.56
N VAL A 108 -9.03 9.96 -4.86
CA VAL A 108 -10.02 10.88 -5.44
C VAL A 108 -11.40 10.66 -4.80
N ALA A 109 -11.84 9.39 -4.69
CA ALA A 109 -13.12 9.07 -4.05
C ALA A 109 -13.14 9.52 -2.57
N ALA A 110 -12.05 9.31 -1.84
CA ALA A 110 -11.95 9.75 -0.45
C ALA A 110 -12.02 11.29 -0.34
N TYR A 111 -11.30 12.03 -1.20
CA TYR A 111 -11.33 13.49 -1.18
C TYR A 111 -12.68 14.09 -1.57
N ILE A 112 -13.36 13.52 -2.57
CA ILE A 112 -14.72 13.94 -2.93
C ILE A 112 -15.66 13.71 -1.74
N THR A 113 -15.59 12.54 -1.11
CA THR A 113 -16.44 12.22 0.05
C THR A 113 -16.16 13.15 1.21
N LEU A 114 -14.88 13.45 1.48
CA LEU A 114 -14.48 14.40 2.51
C LEU A 114 -15.07 15.78 2.24
N LEU A 115 -14.96 16.28 1.00
CA LEU A 115 -15.50 17.57 0.60
C LEU A 115 -17.01 17.65 0.83
N VAL A 116 -17.75 16.61 0.44
CA VAL A 116 -19.21 16.53 0.67
C VAL A 116 -19.54 16.53 2.16
N LEU A 117 -18.84 15.75 2.98
CA LEU A 117 -19.05 15.71 4.42
C LEU A 117 -18.76 17.06 5.07
N THR A 118 -17.68 17.73 4.67
CA THR A 118 -17.32 19.06 5.18
C THR A 118 -18.34 20.12 4.78
N LEU A 119 -18.88 20.08 3.56
CA LEU A 119 -19.96 20.99 3.15
C LEU A 119 -21.25 20.75 3.95
N ARG A 120 -21.59 19.49 4.26
CA ARG A 120 -22.76 19.17 5.09
C ARG A 120 -22.61 19.58 6.55
N LEU A 121 -21.39 19.61 7.09
CA LEU A 121 -21.10 20.08 8.46
C LEU A 121 -21.22 21.60 8.62
N ARG A 122 -21.09 22.35 7.52
CA ARG A 122 -21.17 23.81 7.53
C ARG A 122 -22.61 24.35 7.44
N ASN A 123 -23.52 23.56 6.88
CA ASN A 123 -24.95 23.88 6.77
C ASN A 123 -25.70 23.41 8.01
#